data_AF-A0A3A6DEJ2-F1
#
_entry.id   AF-A0A3A6DEJ2-F1
#
_cell.length_a   1.000
_cell.length_b   1.000
_cell.length_c   1.000
_cell.angle_alpha   90.00
_cell.angle_beta   90.00
_cell.angle_gamma   90.00
#
_symmetry.space_group_name_H-M   'P 1'
#
loop_
_entity.id
_entity.type
_entity.pdbx_description
1 polymer ?
#
loop_
_entity_poly.entity_id
_entity_poly.type
_entity_poly.pdbx_seq_one_letter_code
_entity_poly.pdbx_strand_id
1 'polypeptide(L)' 'LFVQIIGFTSEEGLEKGRKSLLKSLILHKYGIDDAWVDALSDQQVDEAVIHILECDTYEALKDRLGEKEK' A
#
# COMPACT_ATOMS: atom_id res chain seq x y z
N LEU A 1 14.86 -16.99 5.51
CA LEU A 1 14.83 -15.51 5.62
C LEU A 1 13.44 -14.90 5.36
N PHE A 2 12.56 -15.52 4.55
CA PHE A 2 11.21 -15.01 4.28
C PHE A 2 10.16 -15.30 5.37
N VAL A 3 10.45 -16.20 6.32
CA VAL A 3 9.47 -16.70 7.32
C VAL A 3 9.54 -15.93 8.65
N GLN A 4 10.50 -15.01 8.83
CA GLN A 4 10.69 -14.30 10.10
C GLN A 4 9.78 -13.08 10.28
N ILE A 5 8.97 -12.72 9.27
CA ILE A 5 8.05 -11.57 9.35
C ILE A 5 6.73 -11.92 10.07
N ILE A 6 6.36 -13.20 10.17
CA ILE A 6 5.11 -13.63 10.83
C ILE A 6 5.26 -13.68 12.38
N GLY A 7 6.14 -12.85 12.93
CA GLY A 7 6.47 -12.78 14.36
C GLY A 7 6.27 -11.41 14.99
N PHE A 8 5.58 -10.47 14.32
CA PHE A 8 5.25 -9.16 14.90
C PHE A 8 3.78 -9.11 15.33
N THR A 9 3.51 -9.67 16.50
CA THR A 9 2.19 -9.83 17.13
C THR A 9 1.69 -8.52 17.78
N SER A 10 1.28 -7.56 16.96
CA SER A 10 0.35 -6.47 17.32
C SER A 10 -0.24 -5.92 16.03
N GLU A 11 -1.56 -5.78 15.95
CA GLU A 11 -2.27 -5.29 14.76
C GLU A 11 -1.65 -3.95 14.27
N GLU A 12 -1.33 -3.04 15.19
CA GLU A 12 -0.66 -1.76 14.89
C GLU A 12 0.72 -1.90 14.22
N GLY A 13 1.48 -2.95 14.54
CA GLY A 13 2.80 -3.20 13.97
C GLY A 13 2.71 -3.72 12.54
N LEU A 14 1.70 -4.53 12.26
CA LEU A 14 1.39 -5.01 10.92
C LEU A 14 0.88 -3.88 10.02
N GLU A 15 0.04 -2.98 10.55
CA GLU A 15 -0.46 -1.80 9.85
C GLU A 15 0.67 -0.87 9.41
N LYS A 16 1.57 -0.50 10.33
CA LYS A 16 2.76 0.30 10.00
C LYS A 16 3.66 -0.40 8.98
N GLY A 17 3.82 -1.72 9.10
CA GLY A 17 4.57 -2.54 8.14
C GLY A 17 3.97 -2.49 6.73
N ARG A 18 2.65 -2.61 6.61
CA ARG A 18 1.93 -2.58 5.32
C ARG A 18 2.00 -1.21 4.65
N LYS A 19 1.79 -0.11 5.39
CA LYS A 19 1.96 1.25 4.86
C LYS A 19 3.38 1.49 4.37
N SER A 20 4.38 1.07 5.15
CA SER A 20 5.79 1.19 4.75
C SER A 20 6.11 0.37 3.49
N LEU A 21 5.56 -0.84 3.38
CA LEU A 21 5.71 -1.69 2.19
C LEU A 21 5.11 -0.99 0.96
N LEU A 22 3.88 -0.50 1.06
CA LEU A 22 3.20 0.18 -0.05
C LEU A 22 3.97 1.42 -0.52
N LYS A 23 4.48 2.24 0.39
CA LYS A 23 5.35 3.39 0.05
C LYS A 23 6.59 2.96 -0.73
N SER A 24 7.27 1.91 -0.27
CA SER A 24 8.45 1.38 -0.97
C SER A 24 8.10 0.87 -2.37
N LEU A 25 6.94 0.23 -2.55
CA LEU A 25 6.49 -0.26 -3.85
C LEU A 25 6.15 0.89 -4.80
N ILE A 26 5.47 1.93 -4.33
CA ILE A 26 5.14 3.12 -5.12
C ILE A 26 6.42 3.83 -5.57
N LEU A 27 7.37 4.04 -4.66
CA LEU A 27 8.66 4.63 -4.97
C LEU A 27 9.42 3.80 -6.00
N HIS A 28 9.44 2.48 -5.85
CA HIS A 28 10.16 1.60 -6.77
C HIS A 28 9.51 1.52 -8.16
N LYS A 29 8.18 1.42 -8.22
CA LYS A 29 7.43 1.20 -9.47
C LYS A 29 7.20 2.49 -10.26
N TYR A 30 6.91 3.58 -9.55
CA TYR A 30 6.53 4.85 -10.16
C TYR A 30 7.57 5.96 -9.96
N GLY A 31 8.55 5.78 -9.06
CA GLY A 31 9.51 6.83 -8.72
C GLY A 31 8.93 7.94 -7.85
N ILE A 32 7.81 7.70 -7.17
CA ILE A 32 7.04 8.72 -6.44
C ILE A 32 7.15 8.48 -4.93
N ASP A 33 7.52 9.52 -4.19
CA ASP A 33 7.44 9.58 -2.74
C ASP A 33 6.32 10.56 -2.36
N ASP A 34 5.13 10.02 -2.03
CA ASP A 34 3.91 10.79 -1.76
C ASP A 34 3.31 10.33 -0.41
N ALA A 35 2.81 11.29 0.37
CA ALA A 35 2.16 11.05 1.66
C ALA A 35 0.74 10.47 1.56
N TRP A 36 0.22 10.28 0.34
CA TRP A 36 -1.09 9.68 0.08
C TRP A 36 -1.31 8.38 0.84
N VAL A 37 -0.28 7.52 0.93
CA VAL A 37 -0.36 6.24 1.65
C VAL A 37 -0.67 6.42 3.14
N ASP A 38 -0.23 7.52 3.76
CA ASP A 38 -0.52 7.78 5.18
C ASP A 38 -2.00 8.07 5.41
N ALA A 39 -2.66 8.70 4.44
CA ALA A 39 -4.08 9.04 4.46
C ALA A 39 -5.00 7.84 4.15
N LEU A 40 -4.46 6.73 3.67
CA LEU A 40 -5.23 5.52 3.40
C LEU A 40 -5.64 4.82 4.69
N SER A 41 -6.87 4.30 4.69
CA SER A 41 -7.34 3.30 5.66
C SER A 41 -6.65 1.96 5.41
N ASP A 42 -6.62 1.08 6.41
CA ASP A 42 -5.94 -0.22 6.30
C ASP A 42 -6.50 -1.09 5.17
N GLN A 43 -7.82 -1.06 4.96
CA GLN A 43 -8.46 -1.75 3.84
C GLN A 43 -8.00 -1.19 2.48
N GLN A 44 -7.85 0.13 2.36
CA GLN A 44 -7.33 0.75 1.15
C GLN A 44 -5.87 0.39 0.93
N VAL A 45 -5.06 0.29 1.99
CA VAL A 45 -3.66 -0.15 1.89
C VAL A 45 -3.60 -1.59 1.36
N ASP A 46 -4.42 -2.50 1.88
CA ASP A 46 -4.47 -3.89 1.39
C ASP A 46 -4.86 -3.96 -0.10
N GLU A 47 -5.91 -3.24 -0.50
CA GLU A 47 -6.33 -3.16 -1.90
C GLU A 47 -5.21 -2.57 -2.77
N ALA A 48 -4.57 -1.48 -2.34
CA ALA A 48 -3.50 -0.84 -3.09
C ALA A 48 -2.29 -1.76 -3.28
N VAL A 49 -1.94 -2.57 -2.28
CA VAL A 49 -0.86 -3.56 -2.39
C VAL A 49 -1.17 -4.66 -3.41
N ILE A 50 -2.45 -4.98 -3.63
CA ILE A 50 -2.88 -5.91 -4.69
C ILE A 50 -2.83 -5.21 -6.04
N HIS A 51 -3.52 -4.06 -6.16
CA HIS A 51 -3.71 -3.35 -7.42
C HIS A 51 -2.43 -2.69 -7.96
N ILE A 52 -1.42 -2.42 -7.13
CA ILE A 52 -0.15 -1.83 -7.59
C ILE A 52 0.59 -2.72 -8.59
N LEU A 53 0.37 -4.03 -8.54
CA LEU A 53 0.94 -4.97 -9.51
C LEU A 53 0.20 -4.92 -10.86
N GLU A 54 -1.08 -4.53 -10.85
CA GLU A 54 -1.95 -4.50 -12.02
C GLU A 54 -2.00 -3.11 -12.70
N CYS A 55 -1.82 -2.03 -11.94
CA CYS A 55 -1.89 -0.67 -12.47
C CYS A 55 -0.56 -0.27 -13.09
N ASP A 56 -0.54 0.19 -14.35
CA ASP A 56 0.69 0.67 -15.00
C ASP A 56 1.18 2.04 -14.48
N THR A 57 0.26 2.86 -13.95
CA THR A 57 0.55 4.22 -13.49
C THR A 57 0.04 4.47 -12.07
N TYR A 58 0.66 5.43 -11.39
CA TYR A 58 0.26 5.83 -10.04
C TYR A 58 -1.15 6.43 -9.97
N GLU A 59 -1.54 7.20 -10.99
CA GLU A 59 -2.88 7.76 -11.09
C GLU A 59 -3.95 6.67 -11.27
N ALA A 60 -3.67 5.63 -12.08
CA ALA A 60 -4.59 4.49 -12.22
C ALA A 60 -4.77 3.74 -10.89
N LEU A 61 -3.70 3.62 -10.09
CA LEU A 61 -3.78 3.05 -8.75
C LEU A 61 -4.65 3.91 -7.81
N LYS A 62 -4.50 5.24 -7.86
CA LYS A 62 -5.33 6.17 -7.07
C LYS A 62 -6.80 6.11 -7.47
N ASP A 63 -7.08 6.08 -8.77
CA ASP A 63 -8.43 6.01 -9.33
C ASP A 63 -9.15 4.73 -8.87
N ARG A 64 -8.49 3.57 -9.00
CA ARG A 64 -9.01 2.27 -8.51
C ARG A 64 -9.36 2.27 -7.02
N LEU A 65 -8.62 3.02 -6.21
CA LEU A 65 -8.90 3.18 -4.78
C LEU A 65 -9.99 4.22 -4.47
N GLY A 66 -10.10 5.26 -5.30
CA GLY A 66 -11.05 6.36 -5.17
C GLY A 66 -12.45 6.04 -5.69
N GLU A 67 -12.61 5.02 -6.54
CA GLU A 67 -13.89 4.61 -7.12
C GLU A 67 -14.93 4.07 -6.10
N LYS A 68 -14.61 3.95 -4.80
CA LYS A 68 -15.57 3.46 -3.77
C LYS A 68 -16.53 4.52 -3.21
N GLU A 69 -16.45 5.78 -3.63
CA GLU A 69 -17.48 6.79 -3.36
C GLU A 69 -18.29 7.13 -4.62
N LYS A 70 -19.26 6.27 -4.98
CA LYS A 70 -20.43 6.63 -5.78
C LYS A 70 -21.66 5.81 -5.38
#